data_AF-A0A2B8T528-F1
#
_entry.id   AF-A0A2B8T528-F1
#
_cell.length_a   1.000
_cell.length_b   1.000
_cell.length_c   1.000
_cell.angle_alpha   90.00
_cell.angle_beta   90.00
_cell.angle_gamma   90.00
#
_symmetry.space_group_name_H-M   'P 1'
#
loop_
_entity.id
_entity.type
_entity.pdbx_description
1 polymer ?
#
loop_
_entity_poly.entity_id
_entity_poly.type
_entity_poly.pdbx_seq_one_letter_code
_entity_poly.pdbx_strand_id
1 'polypeptide(L)'
;MMETMPNWLMQRAFLTPDRTAIEIEEEKVTFVQLHEKVVSVCEQLSHVGVKQGQKVAVLMKNGMEMISVIHALSYLGAVAVLLNTRLSREELLWQMDDAEVVCLVTDQDFEAKGVPVYSFTEVMNGPKAEASIQEEFSLEEAMTIIYTSGTTGKPKGVILTYGNHWASAVGSSLNLGLRDDDCWLACMPMFHVGGLSLLMKNIMYGMRILLVPKYDADFIHKALQTRGVTIISVVSKMLTDLLERLGEGTYPSSLRCMLLGGGPAPKPLLETCVDKGIPVYQTYGMTETSSQICTLSADYMLTKVGSAGKPLFQCQLRIEKDGVIVPPFGEGEIVVKGPNVTGGYFNREDATRETIQNGWLHTGDLGYLDEEGFLYVLDRRSDLIISGGENIYPAQIEEVLLSHPMVAEAGVVGMTDDKWGQVPAAFIVKSGAVTEEEILHFCEEKLAKYKVPKKACFLEELPRNASKKLLRRELRQLVEEM
;
A
#
# COMPACT_ATOMS: atom_id res chain seq x y z
N MET A 1 -0.80 -27.27 14.67
CA MET A 1 -0.23 -26.40 13.60
C MET A 1 0.67 -25.40 14.32
N MET A 2 1.77 -24.92 13.73
CA MET A 2 2.67 -23.99 14.44
C MET A 2 1.89 -22.71 14.79
N GLU A 3 1.47 -22.58 16.05
CA GLU A 3 0.76 -21.41 16.57
C GLU A 3 1.71 -20.23 16.72
N THR A 4 3.01 -20.52 16.92
CA THR A 4 4.06 -19.53 17.11
C THR A 4 5.25 -19.76 16.17
N MET A 5 6.03 -18.69 15.97
CA MET A 5 7.32 -18.71 15.27
C MET A 5 8.34 -17.88 16.05
N PRO A 6 9.65 -18.19 15.98
CA PRO A 6 10.67 -17.30 16.53
C PRO A 6 10.56 -15.90 15.94
N ASN A 7 10.87 -14.88 16.73
CA ASN A 7 10.97 -13.49 16.28
C ASN A 7 11.87 -13.42 15.04
N TRP A 8 11.32 -12.97 13.92
CA TRP A 8 11.94 -13.15 12.61
C TRP A 8 13.28 -12.44 12.46
N LEU A 9 13.42 -11.22 12.99
CA LEU A 9 14.70 -10.49 12.92
C LEU A 9 15.72 -11.11 13.86
N MET A 10 15.31 -11.54 15.05
CA MET A 10 16.20 -12.21 16.01
C MET A 10 16.73 -13.52 15.42
N GLN A 11 15.83 -14.34 14.86
CA GLN A 11 16.17 -15.57 14.16
C GLN A 11 17.08 -15.30 12.95
N ARG A 12 16.80 -14.25 12.17
CA ARG A 12 17.61 -13.89 11.01
C ARG A 12 19.02 -13.44 11.40
N ALA A 13 19.16 -12.63 12.44
CA ALA A 13 20.45 -12.21 12.97
C ALA A 13 21.26 -13.40 13.49
N PHE A 14 20.61 -14.40 14.10
CA PHE A 14 21.27 -15.64 14.49
C PHE A 14 21.74 -16.47 13.29
N LEU A 15 20.89 -16.64 12.27
CA LEU A 15 21.18 -17.51 11.12
C LEU A 15 22.24 -16.93 10.17
N THR A 16 22.21 -15.62 9.91
CA THR A 16 23.09 -14.95 8.94
C THR A 16 23.50 -13.57 9.43
N PRO A 17 24.27 -13.47 10.53
CA PRO A 17 24.55 -12.20 11.23
C PRO A 17 25.22 -11.16 10.32
N ASP A 18 26.24 -11.58 9.58
CA ASP A 18 27.10 -10.69 8.77
C ASP A 18 26.52 -10.38 7.38
N ARG A 19 25.38 -10.99 7.02
CA ARG A 19 24.74 -10.70 5.73
C ARG A 19 24.13 -9.30 5.78
N THR A 20 24.34 -8.51 4.73
CA THR A 20 23.76 -7.16 4.61
C THR A 20 22.24 -7.25 4.61
N ALA A 21 21.61 -6.62 5.60
CA ALA A 21 20.17 -6.45 5.69
C ALA A 21 19.72 -5.26 4.85
N ILE A 22 20.23 -4.07 5.18
CA ILE A 22 19.86 -2.81 4.52
C ILE A 22 21.12 -2.13 3.99
N GLU A 23 21.07 -1.71 2.74
CA GLU A 23 22.04 -0.82 2.11
C GLU A 23 21.35 0.52 1.87
N ILE A 24 21.94 1.60 2.37
CA ILE A 24 21.65 2.98 1.98
C ILE A 24 22.83 3.51 1.16
N GLU A 25 22.77 4.74 0.63
CA GLU A 25 23.79 5.24 -0.30
C GLU A 25 25.23 5.15 0.22
N GLU A 26 25.43 5.42 1.52
CA GLU A 26 26.75 5.52 2.14
C GLU A 26 27.09 4.37 3.11
N GLU A 27 26.10 3.53 3.45
CA GLU A 27 26.24 2.55 4.55
C GLU A 27 25.58 1.21 4.21
N LYS A 28 26.17 0.13 4.73
CA LYS A 28 25.59 -1.20 4.76
C LYS A 28 25.42 -1.65 6.19
N VAL A 29 24.20 -1.98 6.55
CA VAL A 29 23.82 -2.51 7.86
C VAL A 29 23.57 -4.01 7.73
N THR A 30 24.29 -4.79 8.52
CA THR A 30 24.12 -6.25 8.61
C THR A 30 22.91 -6.63 9.46
N PHE A 31 22.45 -7.89 9.40
CA PHE A 31 21.33 -8.33 10.23
C PHE A 31 21.62 -8.25 11.73
N VAL A 32 22.86 -8.52 12.16
CA VAL A 32 23.23 -8.37 13.59
C VAL A 32 23.20 -6.90 14.02
N GLN A 33 23.73 -5.98 13.21
CA GLN A 33 23.68 -4.55 13.51
C GLN A 33 22.24 -4.01 13.52
N LEU A 34 21.39 -4.49 12.61
CA LEU A 34 19.97 -4.14 12.60
C LEU A 34 19.27 -4.64 13.87
N HIS A 35 19.54 -5.89 14.29
CA HIS A 35 19.02 -6.45 15.53
C HIS A 35 19.45 -5.64 16.76
N GLU A 36 20.74 -5.32 16.91
CA GLU A 36 21.25 -4.51 18.02
C GLU A 36 20.60 -3.12 18.07
N LYS A 37 20.46 -2.48 16.90
CA LYS A 37 19.76 -1.19 16.79
C LYS A 37 18.31 -1.30 17.25
N VAL A 38 17.60 -2.34 16.80
CA VAL A 38 16.20 -2.59 17.19
C VAL A 38 16.07 -2.84 18.69
N VAL A 39 16.96 -3.64 19.29
CA VAL A 39 16.99 -3.87 20.75
C VAL A 39 17.15 -2.55 21.50
N SER A 40 18.07 -1.67 21.06
CA SER A 40 18.22 -0.36 21.70
C SER A 40 16.98 0.54 21.54
N VAL A 41 16.23 0.43 20.44
CA VAL A 41 14.96 1.16 20.26
C VAL A 41 13.86 0.56 21.16
N CYS A 42 13.86 -0.75 21.41
CA CYS A 42 12.93 -1.39 22.35
C CYS A 42 13.09 -0.84 23.77
N GLU A 43 14.33 -0.70 24.24
CA GLU A 43 14.63 -0.14 25.56
C GLU A 43 14.10 1.29 25.72
N GLN A 44 14.22 2.09 24.66
CA GLN A 44 13.74 3.48 24.64
C GLN A 44 12.20 3.57 24.57
N LEU A 45 11.56 2.78 23.70
CA LEU A 45 10.10 2.74 23.62
C LEU A 45 9.46 2.16 24.88
N SER A 46 10.15 1.26 25.57
CA SER A 46 9.72 0.75 26.89
C SER A 46 9.71 1.86 27.94
N HIS A 47 10.67 2.79 27.91
CA HIS A 47 10.68 3.95 28.79
C HIS A 47 9.54 4.92 28.50
N VAL A 48 9.20 5.09 27.22
CA VAL A 48 8.01 5.84 26.76
C VAL A 48 6.69 5.17 27.20
N GLY A 49 6.75 3.93 27.70
CA GLY A 49 5.61 3.21 28.27
C GLY A 49 4.84 2.35 27.28
N VAL A 50 5.42 2.06 26.11
CA VAL A 50 4.86 1.13 25.13
C VAL A 50 4.87 -0.29 25.70
N LYS A 51 3.73 -0.99 25.59
CA LYS A 51 3.51 -2.34 26.10
C LYS A 51 2.90 -3.25 25.03
N GLN A 52 3.00 -4.55 25.27
CA GLN A 52 2.35 -5.58 24.46
C GLN A 52 0.84 -5.30 24.26
N GLY A 53 0.36 -5.53 23.04
CA GLY A 53 -1.03 -5.33 22.63
C GLY A 53 -1.44 -3.87 22.40
N GLN A 54 -0.61 -2.89 22.79
CA GLN A 54 -0.91 -1.48 22.53
C GLN A 54 -0.68 -1.11 21.07
N LYS A 55 -1.42 -0.11 20.60
CA LYS A 55 -1.36 0.40 19.22
C LYS A 55 -0.53 1.68 19.21
N VAL A 56 0.54 1.72 18.43
CA VAL A 56 1.44 2.88 18.34
C VAL A 56 1.40 3.43 16.93
N ALA A 57 1.06 4.70 16.78
CA ALA A 57 1.12 5.37 15.49
C ALA A 57 2.57 5.60 15.06
N VAL A 58 2.85 5.37 13.78
CA VAL A 58 4.16 5.63 13.16
C VAL A 58 3.95 6.55 11.97
N LEU A 59 4.42 7.80 12.10
CA LEU A 59 4.38 8.83 11.04
C LEU A 59 5.82 9.17 10.64
N MET A 60 6.42 8.34 9.80
CA MET A 60 7.83 8.48 9.43
C MET A 60 8.01 8.31 7.92
N LYS A 61 9.03 8.98 7.38
CA LYS A 61 9.49 8.71 6.01
C LYS A 61 10.25 7.39 5.99
N ASN A 62 10.42 6.82 4.80
CA ASN A 62 11.27 5.66 4.62
C ASN A 62 12.69 5.98 5.11
N GLY A 63 13.21 5.18 6.02
CA GLY A 63 14.50 5.41 6.64
C GLY A 63 14.85 4.28 7.61
N MET A 64 16.10 4.27 8.07
CA MET A 64 16.55 3.29 9.06
C MET A 64 15.82 3.45 10.38
N GLU A 65 15.39 4.67 10.71
CA GLU A 65 14.63 5.03 11.89
C GLU A 65 13.25 4.36 11.86
N MET A 66 12.50 4.51 10.76
CA MET A 66 11.19 3.86 10.59
C MET A 66 11.30 2.34 10.64
N ILE A 67 12.30 1.75 9.97
CA ILE A 67 12.57 0.31 10.01
C ILE A 67 12.82 -0.15 11.46
N SER A 68 13.63 0.60 12.20
CA SER A 68 13.98 0.28 13.58
C SER A 68 12.74 0.35 14.50
N VAL A 69 11.89 1.36 14.32
CA VAL A 69 10.64 1.52 15.08
C VAL A 69 9.67 0.38 14.79
N ILE A 70 9.43 0.03 13.52
CA ILE A 70 8.50 -1.06 13.15
C ILE A 70 8.93 -2.39 13.77
N HIS A 71 10.22 -2.72 13.68
CA HIS A 71 10.73 -3.94 14.31
C HIS A 71 10.74 -3.85 15.84
N ALA A 72 11.03 -2.70 16.43
CA ALA A 72 11.01 -2.55 17.89
C ALA A 72 9.59 -2.69 18.46
N LEU A 73 8.57 -2.13 17.81
CA LEU A 73 7.17 -2.36 18.18
C LEU A 73 6.83 -3.85 18.07
N SER A 74 7.32 -4.50 17.01
CA SER A 74 7.20 -5.95 16.84
C SER A 74 8.05 -6.76 17.82
N TYR A 75 9.02 -6.19 18.55
CA TYR A 75 9.75 -6.87 19.62
C TYR A 75 9.02 -6.68 20.96
N LEU A 76 8.31 -5.57 21.13
CA LEU A 76 7.53 -5.27 22.32
C LEU A 76 6.11 -5.88 22.30
N GLY A 77 5.73 -6.56 21.21
CA GLY A 77 4.37 -7.07 21.00
C GLY A 77 3.33 -5.97 20.80
N ALA A 78 3.76 -4.76 20.44
CA ALA A 78 2.89 -3.64 20.11
C ALA A 78 2.50 -3.67 18.62
N VAL A 79 1.31 -3.17 18.31
CA VAL A 79 0.77 -3.09 16.94
C VAL A 79 1.17 -1.76 16.33
N ALA A 80 1.87 -1.80 15.19
CA ALA A 80 2.24 -0.57 14.48
C ALA A 80 1.06 -0.07 13.61
N VAL A 81 0.55 1.13 13.90
CA VAL A 81 -0.43 1.83 13.07
C VAL A 81 0.33 2.74 12.10
N LEU A 82 0.48 2.30 10.85
CA LEU A 82 1.29 3.02 9.88
C LEU A 82 0.49 4.14 9.23
N LEU A 83 0.93 5.39 9.44
CA LEU A 83 0.24 6.58 8.94
C LEU A 83 0.88 7.07 7.64
N ASN A 84 0.04 7.45 6.68
CA ASN A 84 0.49 8.01 5.42
C ASN A 84 0.96 9.46 5.63
N THR A 85 2.25 9.72 5.39
CA THR A 85 2.91 11.02 5.62
C THR A 85 2.39 12.16 4.74
N ARG A 86 1.52 11.85 3.77
CA ARG A 86 0.92 12.81 2.85
C ARG A 86 -0.50 13.23 3.26
N LEU A 87 -1.06 12.61 4.29
CA LEU A 87 -2.39 12.93 4.80
C LEU A 87 -2.42 14.30 5.46
N SER A 88 -3.59 14.94 5.42
CA SER A 88 -3.81 16.17 6.18
C SER A 88 -3.72 15.89 7.69
N ARG A 89 -3.50 16.94 8.47
CA ARG A 89 -3.52 16.85 9.94
C ARG A 89 -4.84 16.29 10.46
N GLU A 90 -5.96 16.69 9.87
CA GLU A 90 -7.30 16.23 10.25
C GLU A 90 -7.47 14.73 9.97
N GLU A 91 -7.03 14.26 8.80
CA GLU A 91 -7.04 12.83 8.44
C GLU A 91 -6.15 11.99 9.38
N LEU A 92 -4.97 12.50 9.77
CA LEU A 92 -4.05 11.82 10.68
C LEU A 92 -4.64 11.70 12.10
N LEU A 93 -5.18 12.80 12.64
CA LEU A 93 -5.82 12.79 13.96
C LEU A 93 -7.01 11.84 14.00
N TRP A 94 -7.82 11.80 12.94
CA TRP A 94 -8.95 10.88 12.82
C TRP A 94 -8.50 9.41 12.85
N GLN A 95 -7.45 9.05 12.10
CA GLN A 95 -6.93 7.67 12.09
C GLN A 95 -6.34 7.25 13.44
N MET A 96 -5.68 8.17 14.14
CA MET A 96 -5.12 7.90 15.47
C MET A 96 -6.22 7.69 16.52
N ASP A 97 -7.29 8.49 16.46
CA ASP A 97 -8.46 8.34 17.33
C ASP A 97 -9.19 7.02 17.07
N ASP A 98 -9.50 6.72 15.80
CA ASP A 98 -10.18 5.47 15.40
C ASP A 98 -9.34 4.22 15.72
N ALA A 99 -8.01 4.32 15.66
CA ALA A 99 -7.10 3.22 16.01
C ALA A 99 -6.74 3.20 17.50
N GLU A 100 -7.32 4.06 18.35
CA GLU A 100 -7.07 4.10 19.80
C GLU A 100 -5.57 4.02 20.15
N VAL A 101 -4.74 4.83 19.47
CA VAL A 101 -3.28 4.75 19.65
C VAL A 101 -2.86 5.32 21.00
N VAL A 102 -1.87 4.69 21.65
CA VAL A 102 -1.37 5.13 22.96
C VAL A 102 -0.35 6.26 22.84
N CYS A 103 0.35 6.35 21.71
CA CYS A 103 1.27 7.43 21.37
C CYS A 103 1.55 7.43 19.85
N LEU A 104 2.20 8.51 19.40
CA LEU A 104 2.73 8.68 18.05
C LEU A 104 4.26 8.78 18.11
N VAL A 105 4.94 8.00 17.27
CA VAL A 105 6.37 8.16 16.96
C VAL A 105 6.51 8.76 15.56
N THR A 106 7.25 9.86 15.45
CA THR A 106 7.34 10.66 14.21
C THR A 106 8.76 11.13 13.89
N ASP A 107 9.04 11.40 12.61
CA ASP A 107 10.27 12.09 12.15
C ASP A 107 10.00 13.52 11.64
N GLN A 108 8.81 14.05 11.95
CA GLN A 108 8.32 15.36 11.51
C GLN A 108 7.75 16.13 12.68
N ASP A 109 7.76 17.46 12.56
CA ASP A 109 7.09 18.36 13.49
C ASP A 109 5.57 18.11 13.44
N PHE A 110 5.05 17.46 14.48
CA PHE A 110 3.64 17.15 14.60
C PHE A 110 3.21 17.28 16.06
N GLU A 111 2.14 18.00 16.31
CA GLU A 111 1.52 18.06 17.64
C GLU A 111 0.19 17.32 17.61
N ALA A 112 -0.22 16.66 18.68
CA ALA A 112 -1.57 16.11 18.79
C ALA A 112 -2.14 16.43 20.17
N LYS A 113 -3.41 16.82 20.23
CA LYS A 113 -4.11 16.93 21.52
C LYS A 113 -4.61 15.56 21.92
N GLY A 114 -4.31 15.14 23.16
CA GLY A 114 -4.81 13.88 23.72
C GLY A 114 -4.00 12.63 23.40
N VAL A 115 -3.04 12.70 22.47
CA VAL A 115 -2.10 11.61 22.15
C VAL A 115 -0.68 12.12 22.36
N PRO A 116 0.13 11.50 23.23
CA PRO A 116 1.55 11.81 23.35
C PRO A 116 2.27 11.65 22.01
N VAL A 117 3.03 12.66 21.61
CA VAL A 117 3.84 12.64 20.39
C VAL A 117 5.31 12.67 20.78
N TYR A 118 6.08 11.75 20.22
CA TYR A 118 7.52 11.66 20.40
C TYR A 118 8.19 11.71 19.03
N SER A 119 9.08 12.67 18.83
CA SER A 119 10.02 12.57 17.72
C SER A 119 10.96 11.38 17.94
N PHE A 120 11.40 10.74 16.86
CA PHE A 120 12.37 9.64 16.97
C PHE A 120 13.63 10.05 17.74
N THR A 121 14.09 11.29 17.54
CA THR A 121 15.25 11.86 18.26
C THR A 121 14.99 11.97 19.77
N GLU A 122 13.79 12.39 20.20
CA GLU A 122 13.43 12.43 21.62
C GLU A 122 13.39 11.03 22.23
N VAL A 123 12.81 10.05 21.52
CA VAL A 123 12.82 8.65 21.95
C VAL A 123 14.27 8.17 22.15
N MET A 124 15.15 8.40 21.18
CA MET A 124 16.53 7.91 21.24
C MET A 124 17.41 8.61 22.27
N ASN A 125 17.14 9.89 22.57
CA ASN A 125 17.84 10.64 23.61
C ASN A 125 17.25 10.43 25.02
N GLY A 126 16.14 9.72 25.12
CA GLY A 126 15.50 9.38 26.39
C GLY A 126 16.31 8.40 27.24
N PRO A 127 15.93 8.22 28.51
CA PRO A 127 16.40 7.11 29.33
C PRO A 127 15.98 5.76 28.74
N LYS A 128 16.86 4.76 28.86
CA LYS A 128 16.53 3.37 28.56
C LYS A 128 15.78 2.71 29.71
N ALA A 129 14.86 1.82 29.41
CA ALA A 129 14.23 0.91 30.37
C ALA A 129 14.44 -0.56 29.94
N GLU A 130 14.33 -1.48 30.89
CA GLU A 130 14.35 -2.91 30.58
C GLU A 130 13.15 -3.25 29.67
N ALA A 131 13.43 -3.77 28.48
CA ALA A 131 12.42 -4.15 27.51
C ALA A 131 12.08 -5.64 27.65
N SER A 132 10.80 -5.97 27.80
CA SER A 132 10.32 -7.34 27.66
C SER A 132 10.20 -7.67 26.17
N ILE A 133 11.28 -8.21 25.60
CA ILE A 133 11.34 -8.57 24.18
C ILE A 133 10.63 -9.92 23.98
N GLN A 134 9.67 -9.96 23.05
CA GLN A 134 9.03 -11.21 22.66
C GLN A 134 9.96 -12.01 21.74
N GLU A 135 10.30 -13.21 22.20
CA GLU A 135 11.18 -14.15 21.50
C GLU A 135 10.44 -14.96 20.42
N GLU A 136 9.12 -15.05 20.54
CA GLU A 136 8.23 -15.74 19.61
C GLU A 136 7.05 -14.82 19.24
N PHE A 137 6.53 -15.00 18.03
CA PHE A 137 5.32 -14.35 17.52
C PHE A 137 4.22 -15.39 17.37
N SER A 138 3.03 -15.10 17.88
CA SER A 138 1.83 -15.82 17.48
C SER A 138 1.40 -15.38 16.09
N LEU A 139 1.13 -16.33 15.20
CA LEU A 139 0.73 -16.00 13.83
C LEU A 139 -0.67 -15.36 13.73
N GLU A 140 -1.47 -15.45 14.80
CA GLU A 140 -2.81 -14.86 14.87
C GLU A 140 -2.80 -13.42 15.40
N GLU A 141 -1.70 -12.98 16.03
CA GLU A 141 -1.60 -11.64 16.61
C GLU A 141 -1.43 -10.58 15.52
N ALA A 142 -2.07 -9.43 15.74
CA ALA A 142 -1.93 -8.26 14.89
C ALA A 142 -0.51 -7.70 14.98
N MET A 143 0.15 -7.52 13.82
CA MET A 143 1.45 -6.87 13.73
C MET A 143 1.29 -5.41 13.33
N THR A 144 0.43 -5.14 12.34
CA THR A 144 0.25 -3.80 11.78
C THR A 144 -1.21 -3.50 11.48
N ILE A 145 -1.60 -2.24 11.68
CA ILE A 145 -2.85 -1.69 11.14
C ILE A 145 -2.48 -0.67 10.06
N ILE A 146 -3.08 -0.82 8.89
CA ILE A 146 -2.91 0.12 7.76
C ILE A 146 -4.29 0.59 7.31
N TYR A 147 -4.50 1.89 7.33
CA TYR A 147 -5.77 2.47 6.86
C TYR A 147 -5.85 2.46 5.34
N THR A 148 -6.98 1.99 4.83
CA THR A 148 -7.39 2.16 3.43
C THR A 148 -8.60 3.07 3.38
N SER A 149 -8.69 3.93 2.37
CA SER A 149 -9.87 4.76 2.18
C SER A 149 -11.10 3.86 1.95
N GLY A 150 -12.22 4.19 2.61
CA GLY A 150 -13.44 3.40 2.55
C GLY A 150 -14.44 3.94 1.52
N THR A 151 -15.24 3.06 0.95
CA THR A 151 -16.34 3.39 0.03
C THR A 151 -17.45 4.22 0.69
N THR A 152 -17.50 4.19 2.03
CA THR A 152 -18.46 4.90 2.87
C THR A 152 -17.96 6.28 3.34
N GLY A 153 -16.91 6.83 2.72
CA GLY A 153 -16.33 8.15 3.05
C GLY A 153 -15.18 8.09 4.06
N LYS A 154 -15.32 7.29 5.13
CA LYS A 154 -14.28 7.14 6.16
C LYS A 154 -13.33 5.97 5.89
N PRO A 155 -12.01 6.12 6.13
CA PRO A 155 -11.06 5.03 5.98
C PRO A 155 -11.30 3.88 6.98
N LYS A 156 -10.86 2.67 6.64
CA LYS A 156 -10.98 1.47 7.47
C LYS A 156 -9.59 0.95 7.82
N GLY A 157 -9.32 0.71 9.10
CA GLY A 157 -8.04 0.16 9.56
C GLY A 157 -7.96 -1.34 9.28
N VAL A 158 -7.18 -1.76 8.28
CA VAL A 158 -6.97 -3.18 7.96
C VAL A 158 -6.03 -3.79 8.99
N ILE A 159 -6.47 -4.84 9.69
CA ILE A 159 -5.63 -5.56 10.65
C ILE A 159 -4.83 -6.63 9.92
N LEU A 160 -3.50 -6.54 9.95
CA LEU A 160 -2.61 -7.55 9.36
C LEU A 160 -1.85 -8.28 10.45
N THR A 161 -2.00 -9.60 10.51
CA THR A 161 -1.34 -10.45 11.49
C THR A 161 0.09 -10.80 11.07
N TYR A 162 0.88 -11.32 12.02
CA TYR A 162 2.17 -11.95 11.69
C TYR A 162 1.98 -13.08 10.65
N GLY A 163 0.94 -13.89 10.81
CA GLY A 163 0.57 -14.95 9.86
C GLY A 163 0.28 -14.41 8.46
N ASN A 164 -0.40 -13.26 8.34
CA ASN A 164 -0.68 -12.68 7.04
C ASN A 164 0.60 -12.21 6.32
N HIS A 165 1.51 -11.55 7.04
CA HIS A 165 2.80 -11.12 6.49
C HIS A 165 3.69 -12.30 6.12
N TRP A 166 3.75 -13.33 6.97
CA TRP A 166 4.45 -14.58 6.70
C TRP A 166 3.93 -15.27 5.44
N ALA A 167 2.61 -15.45 5.36
CA ALA A 167 1.96 -16.02 4.19
C ALA A 167 2.28 -15.20 2.93
N SER A 168 2.14 -13.87 2.96
CA SER A 168 2.45 -13.01 1.82
C SER A 168 3.88 -13.20 1.31
N ALA A 169 4.86 -13.30 2.22
CA ALA A 169 6.23 -13.60 1.85
C ALA A 169 6.36 -15.00 1.24
N VAL A 170 5.91 -16.06 1.92
CA VAL A 170 5.99 -17.44 1.39
C VAL A 170 5.32 -17.59 0.01
N GLY A 171 4.15 -17.00 -0.18
CA GLY A 171 3.46 -17.04 -1.48
C GLY A 171 4.27 -16.34 -2.59
N SER A 172 4.91 -15.21 -2.26
CA SER A 172 5.76 -14.47 -3.19
C SER A 172 7.06 -15.23 -3.51
N SER A 173 7.70 -15.87 -2.53
CA SER A 173 8.94 -16.63 -2.76
C SER A 173 8.71 -17.90 -3.58
N LEU A 174 7.58 -18.59 -3.38
CA LEU A 174 7.20 -19.75 -4.21
C LEU A 174 6.91 -19.36 -5.67
N ASN A 175 6.42 -18.14 -5.90
CA ASN A 175 6.11 -17.64 -7.24
C ASN A 175 7.33 -17.06 -7.97
N LEU A 176 8.10 -16.19 -7.31
CA LEU A 176 9.24 -15.50 -7.91
C LEU A 176 10.55 -16.30 -7.82
N GLY A 177 10.60 -17.31 -6.93
CA GLY A 177 11.85 -17.93 -6.51
C GLY A 177 12.70 -17.01 -5.63
N LEU A 178 13.69 -17.60 -4.96
CA LEU A 178 14.70 -16.89 -4.17
C LEU A 178 16.08 -17.25 -4.66
N ARG A 179 16.97 -16.25 -4.68
CA ARG A 179 18.41 -16.42 -4.94
C ARG A 179 19.20 -15.81 -3.80
N ASP A 180 20.38 -16.39 -3.52
CA ASP A 180 21.27 -15.88 -2.47
C ASP A 180 21.84 -14.49 -2.78
N ASP A 181 21.91 -14.12 -4.06
CA ASP A 181 22.36 -12.82 -4.54
C ASP A 181 21.22 -11.80 -4.70
N ASP A 182 20.00 -12.12 -4.26
CA ASP A 182 18.89 -11.21 -4.39
C ASP A 182 19.08 -9.90 -3.60
N CYS A 183 18.77 -8.81 -4.29
CA CYS A 183 18.72 -7.47 -3.73
C CYS A 183 17.45 -6.79 -4.23
N TRP A 184 16.57 -6.45 -3.29
CA TRP A 184 15.31 -5.77 -3.59
C TRP A 184 15.46 -4.27 -3.35
N LEU A 185 15.31 -3.46 -4.40
CA LEU A 185 15.30 -2.01 -4.25
C LEU A 185 13.96 -1.55 -3.65
N ALA A 186 14.02 -0.88 -2.50
CA ALA A 186 12.86 -0.37 -1.77
C ALA A 186 12.76 1.15 -1.90
N CYS A 187 11.90 1.62 -2.82
CA CYS A 187 11.59 3.04 -3.03
C CYS A 187 10.10 3.39 -2.80
N MET A 188 9.25 2.39 -2.59
CA MET A 188 7.83 2.57 -2.32
C MET A 188 7.61 2.95 -0.84
N PRO A 189 6.60 3.77 -0.53
CA PRO A 189 6.35 4.15 0.86
C PRO A 189 6.08 2.95 1.77
N MET A 190 6.79 2.88 2.90
CA MET A 190 6.69 1.76 3.86
C MET A 190 5.44 1.82 4.72
N PHE A 191 4.73 2.94 4.77
CA PHE A 191 3.41 3.02 5.40
C PHE A 191 2.29 2.35 4.56
N HIS A 192 2.58 1.98 3.31
CA HIS A 192 1.74 1.10 2.52
C HIS A 192 2.29 -0.32 2.53
N VAL A 193 1.39 -1.30 2.38
CA VAL A 193 1.78 -2.72 2.29
C VAL A 193 2.74 -3.01 1.14
N GLY A 194 2.69 -2.19 0.08
CA GLY A 194 3.61 -2.25 -1.05
C GLY A 194 5.07 -2.07 -0.63
N GLY A 195 5.38 -1.14 0.28
CA GLY A 195 6.72 -0.95 0.84
C GLY A 195 6.97 -1.81 2.08
N LEU A 196 6.01 -1.90 3.00
CA LEU A 196 6.14 -2.69 4.24
C LEU A 196 6.48 -4.16 3.96
N SER A 197 5.82 -4.76 2.96
CA SER A 197 6.02 -6.17 2.68
C SER A 197 7.45 -6.49 2.21
N LEU A 198 8.21 -5.53 1.69
CA LEU A 198 9.63 -5.73 1.39
C LEU A 198 10.43 -5.91 2.68
N LEU A 199 10.11 -5.15 3.74
CA LEU A 199 10.76 -5.27 5.03
C LEU A 199 10.51 -6.66 5.66
N MET A 200 9.30 -7.18 5.52
CA MET A 200 8.98 -8.54 5.98
C MET A 200 9.76 -9.59 5.20
N LYS A 201 9.81 -9.46 3.87
CA LYS A 201 10.58 -10.33 2.98
C LYS A 201 12.09 -10.29 3.29
N ASN A 202 12.64 -9.11 3.58
CA ASN A 202 14.05 -8.92 3.93
C ASN A 202 14.49 -9.83 5.09
N ILE A 203 13.79 -9.78 6.22
CA ILE A 203 14.16 -10.57 7.40
C ILE A 203 13.81 -12.05 7.23
N MET A 204 12.68 -12.38 6.58
CA MET A 204 12.28 -13.77 6.37
C MET A 204 13.21 -14.49 5.40
N TYR A 205 13.64 -13.84 4.32
CA TYR A 205 14.50 -14.45 3.30
C TYR A 205 15.99 -14.30 3.65
N GLY A 206 16.34 -13.33 4.49
CA GLY A 206 17.72 -12.91 4.66
C GLY A 206 18.24 -12.25 3.39
N MET A 207 17.41 -11.43 2.76
CA MET A 207 17.67 -10.82 1.46
C MET A 207 18.01 -9.34 1.64
N ARG A 208 19.04 -8.86 0.95
CA ARG A 208 19.45 -7.45 1.00
C ARG A 208 18.34 -6.53 0.46
N ILE A 209 18.07 -5.43 1.15
CA ILE A 209 17.32 -4.29 0.59
C ILE A 209 18.29 -3.17 0.24
N LEU A 210 18.16 -2.59 -0.95
CA LEU A 210 18.70 -1.26 -1.24
C LEU A 210 17.60 -0.23 -0.96
N LEU A 211 17.73 0.49 0.16
CA LEU A 211 16.73 1.46 0.61
C LEU A 211 16.95 2.80 -0.09
N VAL A 212 15.91 3.27 -0.77
CA VAL A 212 15.86 4.57 -1.41
C VAL A 212 14.71 5.36 -0.76
N PRO A 213 15.00 6.27 0.20
CA PRO A 213 13.98 6.93 1.03
C PRO A 213 12.84 7.60 0.24
N LYS A 214 13.14 8.13 -0.94
CA LYS A 214 12.18 8.73 -1.84
C LYS A 214 12.53 8.34 -3.26
N TYR A 215 11.53 8.05 -4.07
CA TYR A 215 11.72 7.79 -5.50
C TYR A 215 12.58 8.88 -6.17
N ASP A 216 13.73 8.47 -6.65
CA ASP A 216 14.69 9.24 -7.44
C ASP A 216 15.05 8.38 -8.65
N ALA A 217 14.51 8.77 -9.80
CA ALA A 217 14.63 7.96 -11.01
C ALA A 217 16.08 7.88 -11.53
N ASP A 218 16.89 8.93 -11.33
CA ASP A 218 18.29 8.96 -11.79
C ASP A 218 19.16 8.07 -10.91
N PHE A 219 18.98 8.16 -9.59
CA PHE A 219 19.65 7.27 -8.64
C PHE A 219 19.24 5.81 -8.88
N ILE A 220 17.94 5.52 -9.00
CA ILE A 220 17.42 4.17 -9.20
C ILE A 220 17.95 3.58 -10.51
N HIS A 221 17.89 4.33 -11.61
CA HIS A 221 18.43 3.90 -12.90
C HIS A 221 19.92 3.49 -12.77
N LYS A 222 20.74 4.35 -12.15
CA LYS A 222 22.16 4.06 -11.91
C LYS A 222 22.35 2.87 -10.97
N ALA A 223 21.51 2.73 -9.95
CA ALA A 223 21.58 1.62 -9.00
C ALA A 223 21.24 0.28 -9.65
N LEU A 224 20.22 0.24 -10.52
CA LEU A 224 19.88 -0.95 -11.32
C LEU A 224 21.05 -1.40 -12.20
N GLN A 225 21.87 -0.46 -12.68
CA GLN A 225 23.07 -0.77 -13.48
C GLN A 225 24.28 -1.22 -12.65
N THR A 226 24.45 -0.68 -11.43
CA THR A 226 25.76 -0.72 -10.74
C THR A 226 25.76 -1.37 -9.36
N ARG A 227 24.60 -1.54 -8.70
CA ARG A 227 24.52 -2.00 -7.29
C ARG A 227 24.09 -3.47 -7.14
N GLY A 228 23.94 -4.19 -8.26
CA GLY A 228 23.50 -5.59 -8.27
C GLY A 228 22.08 -5.76 -7.73
N VAL A 229 21.18 -4.84 -8.09
CA VAL A 229 19.75 -4.96 -7.81
C VAL A 229 19.18 -6.05 -8.70
N THR A 230 18.43 -6.98 -8.11
CA THR A 230 17.81 -8.10 -8.84
C THR A 230 16.29 -7.94 -8.94
N ILE A 231 15.68 -7.24 -7.98
CA ILE A 231 14.23 -7.02 -7.91
C ILE A 231 13.93 -5.56 -7.58
N ILE A 232 12.91 -5.00 -8.22
CA ILE A 232 12.37 -3.68 -7.89
C ILE A 232 10.84 -3.71 -7.98
N SER A 233 10.16 -3.09 -7.03
CA SER A 233 8.72 -2.84 -7.11
C SER A 233 8.47 -1.49 -7.76
N VAL A 234 7.60 -1.45 -8.77
CA VAL A 234 7.32 -0.25 -9.56
C VAL A 234 5.82 -0.06 -9.79
N VAL A 235 5.44 1.17 -10.12
CA VAL A 235 4.15 1.48 -10.78
C VAL A 235 4.42 1.87 -12.23
N SER A 236 3.39 1.87 -13.09
CA SER A 236 3.56 2.13 -14.54
C SER A 236 4.34 3.41 -14.83
N LYS A 237 4.10 4.49 -14.07
CA LYS A 237 4.84 5.75 -14.21
C LYS A 237 6.34 5.59 -13.95
N MET A 238 6.72 4.85 -12.90
CA MET A 238 8.11 4.60 -12.57
C MET A 238 8.78 3.74 -13.65
N LEU A 239 8.06 2.75 -14.17
CA LEU A 239 8.54 1.91 -15.27
C LEU A 239 8.83 2.75 -16.51
N THR A 240 7.90 3.62 -16.93
CA THR A 240 8.11 4.55 -18.04
C THR A 240 9.31 5.46 -17.81
N ASP A 241 9.42 6.07 -16.62
CA ASP A 241 10.53 6.97 -16.28
C ASP A 241 11.90 6.31 -16.33
N LEU A 242 11.97 5.03 -15.95
CA LEU A 242 13.18 4.23 -15.99
C LEU A 242 13.53 3.78 -17.41
N LEU A 243 12.55 3.54 -18.28
CA LEU A 243 12.77 3.22 -19.69
C LEU A 243 13.27 4.43 -20.48
N GLU A 244 12.71 5.62 -20.21
CA GLU A 244 13.18 6.88 -20.83
C GLU A 244 14.66 7.13 -20.52
N ARG A 245 15.05 6.95 -19.25
CA ARG A 245 16.45 7.08 -18.81
C ARG A 245 17.36 6.02 -19.38
N LEU A 246 16.84 4.81 -19.53
CA LEU A 246 17.58 3.71 -20.13
C LEU A 246 17.90 3.99 -21.61
N GLY A 247 17.07 4.75 -22.32
CA GLY A 247 17.26 5.06 -23.73
C GLY A 247 17.39 3.77 -24.55
N GLU A 248 18.41 3.67 -25.39
CA GLU A 248 18.71 2.46 -26.19
C GLU A 248 19.44 1.35 -25.41
N GLY A 249 19.70 1.54 -24.11
CA GLY A 249 20.40 0.58 -23.27
C GLY A 249 19.56 -0.62 -22.83
N THR A 250 20.21 -1.52 -22.10
CA THR A 250 19.61 -2.63 -21.36
C THR A 250 20.11 -2.61 -19.92
N TYR A 251 19.33 -3.18 -18.99
CA TYR A 251 19.81 -3.40 -17.62
C TYR A 251 20.64 -4.70 -17.54
N PRO A 252 21.51 -4.85 -16.52
CA PRO A 252 22.23 -6.10 -16.29
C PRO A 252 21.26 -7.28 -16.15
N SER A 253 21.67 -8.46 -16.65
CA SER A 253 20.86 -9.69 -16.58
C SER A 253 20.59 -10.19 -15.15
N SER A 254 21.24 -9.61 -14.14
CA SER A 254 20.91 -9.82 -12.73
C SER A 254 19.53 -9.28 -12.36
N LEU A 255 19.04 -8.25 -13.07
CA LEU A 255 17.69 -7.72 -12.88
C LEU A 255 16.68 -8.72 -13.44
N ARG A 256 16.06 -9.48 -12.53
CA ARG A 256 15.19 -10.62 -12.87
C ARG A 256 13.72 -10.37 -12.63
N CYS A 257 13.35 -9.27 -11.98
CA CYS A 257 11.95 -8.93 -11.72
C CYS A 257 11.74 -7.43 -11.52
N MET A 258 10.93 -6.84 -12.39
CA MET A 258 10.23 -5.58 -12.12
C MET A 258 8.79 -5.91 -11.71
N LEU A 259 8.53 -5.90 -10.41
CA LEU A 259 7.22 -6.22 -9.84
C LEU A 259 6.30 -5.01 -9.98
N LEU A 260 5.40 -5.07 -10.95
CA LEU A 260 4.52 -3.98 -11.32
C LEU A 260 3.19 -4.05 -10.56
N GLY A 261 2.90 -3.01 -9.78
CA GLY A 261 1.62 -2.83 -9.08
C GLY A 261 0.89 -1.56 -9.53
N GLY A 262 -0.29 -1.32 -8.95
CA GLY A 262 -1.03 -0.07 -9.15
C GLY A 262 -1.90 0.00 -10.42
N GLY A 263 -2.03 -1.10 -11.17
CA GLY A 263 -2.86 -1.18 -12.37
C GLY A 263 -2.13 -1.84 -13.54
N PRO A 264 -2.84 -2.23 -14.61
CA PRO A 264 -2.23 -2.86 -15.78
C PRO A 264 -1.32 -1.87 -16.53
N ALA A 265 -0.16 -2.35 -17.00
CA ALA A 265 0.64 -1.60 -17.96
C ALA A 265 0.04 -1.66 -19.38
N PRO A 266 0.12 -0.57 -20.16
CA PRO A 266 -0.24 -0.57 -21.57
C PRO A 266 0.63 -1.54 -22.38
N LYS A 267 0.05 -2.16 -23.42
CA LYS A 267 0.78 -3.08 -24.30
C LYS A 267 2.09 -2.52 -24.88
N PRO A 268 2.13 -1.27 -25.42
CA PRO A 268 3.37 -0.73 -26.01
C PRO A 268 4.51 -0.61 -24.99
N LEU A 269 4.17 -0.33 -23.72
CA LEU A 269 5.14 -0.29 -22.63
C LEU A 269 5.74 -1.68 -22.37
N LEU A 270 4.90 -2.73 -22.39
CA LEU A 270 5.35 -4.11 -22.22
C LEU A 270 6.19 -4.60 -23.40
N GLU A 271 5.81 -4.26 -24.65
CA GLU A 271 6.61 -4.55 -25.84
C GLU A 271 8.02 -3.94 -25.73
N THR A 272 8.10 -2.67 -25.33
CA THR A 272 9.39 -1.99 -25.07
C THR A 272 10.21 -2.70 -23.99
N CYS A 273 9.56 -3.21 -22.93
CA CYS A 273 10.25 -3.98 -21.89
C CYS A 273 10.82 -5.29 -22.43
N VAL A 274 10.07 -6.03 -23.26
CA VAL A 274 10.56 -7.26 -23.90
C VAL A 274 11.77 -6.98 -24.78
N ASP A 275 11.70 -5.95 -25.62
CA ASP A 275 12.81 -5.56 -26.51
C ASP A 275 14.09 -5.24 -25.74
N LYS A 276 13.95 -4.71 -24.52
CA LYS A 276 15.07 -4.39 -23.61
C LYS A 276 15.42 -5.50 -22.62
N GLY A 277 14.78 -6.66 -22.71
CA GLY A 277 15.00 -7.80 -21.83
C GLY A 277 14.61 -7.53 -20.36
N ILE A 278 13.63 -6.67 -20.12
CA ILE A 278 13.15 -6.29 -18.79
C ILE A 278 11.98 -7.19 -18.39
N PRO A 279 12.15 -8.06 -17.38
CA PRO A 279 11.11 -9.00 -16.96
C PRO A 279 10.08 -8.31 -16.06
N VAL A 280 8.93 -7.95 -16.62
CA VAL A 280 7.83 -7.29 -15.89
C VAL A 280 6.86 -8.34 -15.34
N TYR A 281 6.60 -8.27 -14.03
CA TYR A 281 5.63 -9.12 -13.35
C TYR A 281 4.46 -8.26 -12.90
N GLN A 282 3.37 -8.25 -13.68
CA GLN A 282 2.15 -7.55 -13.30
C GLN A 282 1.52 -8.21 -12.08
N THR A 283 1.06 -7.42 -11.11
CA THR A 283 0.43 -7.92 -9.89
C THR A 283 -0.94 -7.31 -9.65
N TYR A 284 -1.76 -8.08 -8.94
CA TYR A 284 -2.97 -7.60 -8.29
C TYR A 284 -2.93 -7.95 -6.80
N GLY A 285 -3.37 -7.01 -5.99
CA GLY A 285 -3.36 -7.10 -4.54
C GLY A 285 -3.74 -5.76 -3.92
N MET A 286 -3.98 -5.79 -2.63
CA MET A 286 -4.45 -4.67 -1.83
C MET A 286 -3.91 -4.79 -0.40
N THR A 287 -4.26 -3.82 0.45
CA THR A 287 -3.88 -3.87 1.86
C THR A 287 -4.49 -5.09 2.55
N GLU A 288 -5.76 -5.38 2.27
CA GLU A 288 -6.50 -6.53 2.80
C GLU A 288 -5.91 -7.90 2.42
N THR A 289 -5.03 -7.96 1.43
CA THR A 289 -4.34 -9.19 1.00
C THR A 289 -2.86 -9.20 1.34
N SER A 290 -2.43 -8.27 2.20
CA SER A 290 -1.03 -8.15 2.64
C SER A 290 -0.04 -7.98 1.48
N SER A 291 -0.37 -7.15 0.48
CA SER A 291 0.32 -6.99 -0.82
C SER A 291 -0.27 -7.89 -1.92
N GLN A 292 0.56 -8.39 -2.85
CA GLN A 292 0.11 -9.17 -4.01
C GLN A 292 -0.63 -10.44 -3.59
N ILE A 293 -1.71 -10.76 -4.30
CA ILE A 293 -2.45 -12.03 -4.20
C ILE A 293 -2.48 -12.77 -5.54
N CYS A 294 -2.38 -12.05 -6.66
CA CYS A 294 -2.18 -12.59 -7.99
C CYS A 294 -0.93 -11.98 -8.65
N THR A 295 -0.26 -12.75 -9.49
CA THR A 295 0.91 -12.27 -10.25
C THR A 295 0.98 -12.94 -11.61
N LEU A 296 1.26 -12.14 -12.64
CA LEU A 296 1.55 -12.58 -13.99
C LEU A 296 3.06 -12.77 -14.15
N SER A 297 3.49 -13.97 -14.55
CA SER A 297 4.90 -14.19 -14.91
C SER A 297 5.28 -13.35 -16.12
N ALA A 298 6.55 -12.92 -16.18
CA ALA A 298 7.11 -12.25 -17.34
C ALA A 298 6.96 -13.08 -18.63
N ASP A 299 6.92 -14.42 -18.54
CA ASP A 299 6.71 -15.31 -19.70
C ASP A 299 5.37 -15.06 -20.42
N TYR A 300 4.38 -14.54 -19.71
CA TYR A 300 3.04 -14.28 -20.24
C TYR A 300 2.78 -12.79 -20.51
N MET A 301 3.78 -11.92 -20.36
CA MET A 301 3.56 -10.46 -20.39
C MET A 301 3.00 -9.95 -21.73
N LEU A 302 3.30 -10.62 -22.85
CA LEU A 302 2.75 -10.28 -24.18
C LEU A 302 1.56 -11.16 -24.61
N THR A 303 1.47 -12.40 -24.12
CA THR A 303 0.37 -13.32 -24.49
C THR A 303 -0.88 -13.09 -23.64
N LYS A 304 -0.74 -12.49 -22.45
CA LYS A 304 -1.82 -12.20 -21.50
C LYS A 304 -1.85 -10.72 -21.10
N VAL A 305 -1.61 -9.84 -22.07
CA VAL A 305 -1.66 -8.37 -21.87
C VAL A 305 -2.97 -7.97 -21.19
N GLY A 306 -2.86 -7.12 -20.16
CA GLY A 306 -4.00 -6.67 -19.35
C GLY A 306 -4.36 -7.61 -18.19
N SER A 307 -3.81 -8.83 -18.16
CA SER A 307 -4.01 -9.74 -17.04
C SER A 307 -3.16 -9.36 -15.83
N ALA A 308 -3.71 -9.57 -14.63
CA ALA A 308 -2.96 -9.54 -13.37
C ALA A 308 -2.40 -10.92 -12.95
N GLY A 309 -2.53 -11.93 -13.82
CA GLY A 309 -1.96 -13.25 -13.62
C GLY A 309 -2.86 -14.20 -12.84
N LYS A 310 -2.23 -15.11 -12.11
CA LYS A 310 -2.89 -16.18 -11.35
C LYS A 310 -2.69 -15.99 -9.85
N PRO A 311 -3.58 -16.53 -8.99
CA PRO A 311 -3.39 -16.47 -7.56
C PRO A 311 -2.06 -17.12 -7.14
N LEU A 312 -1.41 -16.56 -6.12
CA LEU A 312 -0.23 -17.16 -5.50
C LEU A 312 -0.55 -18.56 -4.98
N PHE A 313 0.47 -19.40 -4.79
CA PHE A 313 0.34 -20.85 -4.56
C PHE A 313 -0.70 -21.27 -3.51
N GLN A 314 -0.80 -20.52 -2.41
CA GLN A 314 -1.70 -20.78 -1.28
C GLN A 314 -3.00 -19.96 -1.31
N CYS A 315 -3.17 -19.12 -2.33
CA CYS A 315 -4.29 -18.22 -2.51
C CYS A 315 -5.28 -18.81 -3.51
N GLN A 316 -6.53 -18.34 -3.41
CA GLN A 316 -7.64 -18.74 -4.25
C GLN A 316 -8.35 -17.49 -4.75
N LEU A 317 -8.95 -17.64 -5.93
CA LEU A 317 -9.58 -16.56 -6.66
C LEU A 317 -10.80 -17.13 -7.37
N ARG A 318 -11.90 -16.39 -7.37
CA ARG A 318 -13.08 -16.65 -8.19
C ARG A 318 -13.78 -15.34 -8.54
N ILE A 319 -14.65 -15.41 -9.53
CA ILE A 319 -15.49 -14.29 -9.94
C ILE A 319 -16.93 -14.62 -9.55
N GLU A 320 -17.60 -13.69 -8.90
CA GLU A 320 -18.99 -13.86 -8.47
C GLU A 320 -19.90 -12.77 -9.02
N LYS A 321 -21.13 -13.14 -9.37
CA LYS A 321 -22.19 -12.20 -9.72
C LYS A 321 -23.47 -12.65 -9.03
N ASP A 322 -24.07 -11.75 -8.26
CA ASP A 322 -25.28 -12.00 -7.49
C ASP A 322 -25.17 -13.25 -6.57
N GLY A 323 -23.98 -13.46 -6.00
CA GLY A 323 -23.68 -14.60 -5.11
C GLY A 323 -23.43 -15.95 -5.82
N VAL A 324 -23.31 -15.95 -7.15
CA VAL A 324 -23.04 -17.16 -7.95
C VAL A 324 -21.69 -17.03 -8.65
N ILE A 325 -20.90 -18.10 -8.63
CA ILE A 325 -19.63 -18.17 -9.37
C ILE A 325 -19.91 -18.14 -10.87
N VAL A 326 -19.29 -17.21 -11.59
CA VAL A 326 -19.45 -17.10 -13.04
C VAL A 326 -18.40 -17.92 -13.79
N PRO A 327 -18.72 -18.46 -14.98
CA PRO A 327 -17.75 -19.19 -15.81
C PRO A 327 -16.69 -18.24 -16.39
N PRO A 328 -15.63 -18.78 -17.02
CA PRO A 328 -14.65 -17.97 -17.75
C PRO A 328 -15.29 -16.95 -18.71
N PHE A 329 -14.66 -15.77 -18.80
CA PHE A 329 -15.12 -14.56 -19.48
C PHE A 329 -16.42 -13.94 -18.94
N GLY A 330 -17.06 -14.57 -17.95
CA GLY A 330 -18.13 -13.95 -17.20
C GLY A 330 -17.60 -12.83 -16.31
N GLU A 331 -18.19 -11.64 -16.46
CA GLU A 331 -17.86 -10.49 -15.63
C GLU A 331 -18.59 -10.56 -14.28
N GLY A 332 -17.87 -10.25 -13.20
CA GLY A 332 -18.41 -10.16 -11.85
C GLY A 332 -17.40 -9.57 -10.87
N GLU A 333 -17.75 -9.60 -9.59
CA GLU A 333 -16.86 -9.21 -8.51
C GLU A 333 -15.70 -10.19 -8.35
N ILE A 334 -14.50 -9.66 -8.19
CA ILE A 334 -13.30 -10.41 -7.85
C ILE A 334 -13.37 -10.78 -6.36
N VAL A 335 -13.35 -12.07 -6.05
CA VAL A 335 -13.41 -12.57 -4.68
C VAL A 335 -12.20 -13.46 -4.40
N VAL A 336 -11.50 -13.21 -3.29
CA VAL A 336 -10.21 -13.84 -2.98
C VAL A 336 -10.21 -14.52 -1.61
N LYS A 337 -9.37 -15.54 -1.46
CA LYS A 337 -9.19 -16.26 -0.19
C LYS A 337 -7.76 -16.74 -0.06
N GLY A 338 -7.19 -16.65 1.13
CA GLY A 338 -5.83 -17.13 1.37
C GLY A 338 -5.34 -16.74 2.76
N PRO A 339 -4.25 -17.36 3.23
CA PRO A 339 -3.66 -17.06 4.55
C PRO A 339 -3.04 -15.65 4.64
N ASN A 340 -2.81 -14.97 3.51
CA ASN A 340 -2.37 -13.57 3.46
C ASN A 340 -3.53 -12.56 3.54
N VAL A 341 -4.78 -13.03 3.53
CA VAL A 341 -5.97 -12.18 3.63
C VAL A 341 -6.24 -11.82 5.09
N THR A 342 -6.53 -10.55 5.34
CA THR A 342 -6.88 -10.01 6.66
C THR A 342 -8.08 -10.75 7.28
N GLY A 343 -8.11 -10.84 8.60
CA GLY A 343 -9.28 -11.28 9.34
C GLY A 343 -10.40 -10.23 9.41
N GLY A 344 -10.12 -8.96 9.10
CA GLY A 344 -11.11 -7.89 9.12
C GLY A 344 -10.55 -6.50 9.40
N TYR A 345 -11.48 -5.59 9.69
CA TYR A 345 -11.21 -4.18 9.93
C TYR A 345 -11.35 -3.82 11.41
N PHE A 346 -10.42 -3.02 11.93
CA PHE A 346 -10.42 -2.55 13.32
C PHE A 346 -11.70 -1.77 13.64
N ASN A 347 -12.39 -2.14 14.72
CA ASN A 347 -13.63 -1.51 15.18
C ASN A 347 -14.71 -1.33 14.07
N ARG A 348 -14.78 -2.26 13.11
CA ARG A 348 -15.75 -2.25 11.99
C ARG A 348 -16.25 -3.66 11.66
N GLU A 349 -16.92 -4.29 12.62
CA GLU A 349 -17.44 -5.65 12.45
C GLU A 349 -18.51 -5.77 11.36
N ASP A 350 -19.32 -4.72 11.19
CA ASP A 350 -20.31 -4.59 10.12
C ASP A 350 -19.65 -4.66 8.75
N ALA A 351 -18.66 -3.79 8.49
CA ALA A 351 -17.90 -3.82 7.26
C ALA A 351 -17.13 -5.13 7.09
N THR A 352 -16.65 -5.73 8.18
CA THR A 352 -15.95 -7.02 8.15
C THR A 352 -16.89 -8.13 7.69
N ARG A 353 -18.11 -8.22 8.24
CA ARG A 353 -19.11 -9.22 7.84
C ARG A 353 -19.63 -9.01 6.42
N GLU A 354 -19.73 -7.76 5.97
CA GLU A 354 -20.12 -7.44 4.59
C GLU A 354 -19.03 -7.83 3.58
N THR A 355 -17.77 -7.51 3.87
CA THR A 355 -16.66 -7.74 2.94
C THR A 355 -16.13 -9.18 3.02
N ILE A 356 -16.15 -9.84 4.19
CA ILE A 356 -15.62 -11.19 4.37
C ILE A 356 -16.77 -12.17 4.63
N GLN A 357 -17.08 -12.98 3.62
CA GLN A 357 -18.20 -13.93 3.65
C GLN A 357 -17.68 -15.36 3.48
N ASN A 358 -17.96 -16.24 4.43
CA ASN A 358 -17.52 -17.64 4.39
C ASN A 358 -15.99 -17.81 4.16
N GLY A 359 -15.21 -16.88 4.71
CA GLY A 359 -13.74 -16.83 4.56
C GLY A 359 -13.24 -16.34 3.20
N TRP A 360 -14.11 -15.73 2.39
CA TRP A 360 -13.77 -15.08 1.12
C TRP A 360 -13.90 -13.57 1.25
N LEU A 361 -12.88 -12.85 0.83
CA LEU A 361 -12.86 -11.39 0.77
C LEU A 361 -13.45 -10.92 -0.57
N HIS A 362 -14.59 -10.24 -0.49
CA HIS A 362 -15.23 -9.50 -1.57
C HIS A 362 -14.48 -8.19 -1.81
N THR A 363 -13.74 -8.11 -2.91
CA THR A 363 -12.82 -7.00 -3.14
C THR A 363 -13.54 -5.72 -3.57
N GLY A 364 -14.76 -5.82 -4.08
CA GLY A 364 -15.49 -4.77 -4.79
C GLY A 364 -14.92 -4.40 -6.16
N ASP A 365 -13.79 -4.97 -6.59
CA ASP A 365 -13.27 -4.81 -7.94
C ASP A 365 -14.00 -5.74 -8.90
N LEU A 366 -14.21 -5.30 -10.14
CA LEU A 366 -14.82 -6.11 -11.19
C LEU A 366 -13.76 -6.71 -12.11
N GLY A 367 -13.99 -7.94 -12.53
CA GLY A 367 -13.11 -8.63 -13.45
C GLY A 367 -13.72 -9.89 -14.01
N TYR A 368 -12.90 -10.62 -14.76
CA TYR A 368 -13.21 -11.95 -15.26
C TYR A 368 -11.95 -12.83 -15.24
N LEU A 369 -12.14 -14.14 -15.34
CA LEU A 369 -11.07 -15.11 -15.60
C LEU A 369 -11.14 -15.56 -17.05
N ASP A 370 -10.00 -15.75 -17.73
CA ASP A 370 -10.00 -16.47 -19.01
C ASP A 370 -10.13 -18.00 -18.81
N GLU A 371 -10.18 -18.76 -19.90
CA GLU A 371 -10.30 -20.24 -19.86
C GLU A 371 -9.14 -20.93 -19.13
N GLU A 372 -7.98 -20.27 -19.07
CA GLU A 372 -6.79 -20.78 -18.40
C GLU A 372 -6.70 -20.29 -16.94
N GLY A 373 -7.65 -19.49 -16.47
CA GLY A 373 -7.73 -18.96 -15.10
C GLY A 373 -6.87 -17.72 -14.84
N PHE A 374 -6.47 -16.98 -15.87
CA PHE A 374 -5.81 -15.68 -15.72
C PHE A 374 -6.83 -14.59 -15.39
N LEU A 375 -6.52 -13.76 -14.39
CA LEU A 375 -7.35 -12.66 -13.95
C LEU A 375 -7.22 -11.44 -14.86
N TYR A 376 -8.33 -10.89 -15.31
CA TYR A 376 -8.43 -9.60 -15.97
C TYR A 376 -9.29 -8.66 -15.13
N VAL A 377 -8.69 -7.55 -14.68
CA VAL A 377 -9.38 -6.54 -13.89
C VAL A 377 -9.98 -5.52 -14.85
N LEU A 378 -11.31 -5.37 -14.85
CA LEU A 378 -12.05 -4.54 -15.80
C LEU A 378 -12.23 -3.11 -15.31
N ASP A 379 -12.77 -2.98 -14.11
CA ASP A 379 -12.95 -1.72 -13.42
C ASP A 379 -12.54 -2.00 -11.98
N ARG A 380 -11.65 -1.18 -11.42
CA ARG A 380 -11.57 -1.12 -9.96
C ARG A 380 -12.92 -0.57 -9.48
N ARG A 381 -13.28 -0.80 -8.22
CA ARG A 381 -14.51 -0.24 -7.61
C ARG A 381 -14.96 1.06 -8.29
N SER A 382 -16.20 1.15 -8.80
CA SER A 382 -16.69 2.29 -9.61
C SER A 382 -16.51 3.68 -8.97
N ASP A 383 -16.19 3.69 -7.68
CA ASP A 383 -15.82 4.77 -6.77
C ASP A 383 -14.34 4.74 -6.32
N LEU A 384 -13.40 4.28 -7.14
CA LEU A 384 -11.96 4.38 -6.89
C LEU A 384 -11.25 5.07 -8.06
N ILE A 385 -10.43 6.06 -7.72
CA ILE A 385 -9.51 6.77 -8.62
C ILE A 385 -8.09 6.38 -8.20
N ILE A 386 -7.24 6.00 -9.16
CA ILE A 386 -5.82 5.68 -8.87
C ILE A 386 -4.93 6.76 -9.49
N SER A 387 -4.31 7.58 -8.65
CA SER A 387 -3.42 8.66 -9.07
C SER A 387 -1.97 8.33 -8.70
N GLY A 388 -1.16 7.95 -9.69
CA GLY A 388 0.25 7.62 -9.45
C GLY A 388 0.47 6.45 -8.47
N GLY A 389 -0.50 5.53 -8.39
CA GLY A 389 -0.51 4.39 -7.46
C GLY A 389 -1.17 4.68 -6.10
N GLU A 390 -1.61 5.90 -5.84
CA GLU A 390 -2.39 6.25 -4.64
C GLU A 390 -3.88 6.02 -4.87
N ASN A 391 -4.54 5.37 -3.91
CA ASN A 391 -5.99 5.13 -3.94
C ASN A 391 -6.74 6.37 -3.44
N ILE A 392 -7.64 6.90 -4.26
CA ILE A 392 -8.48 8.06 -3.96
C ILE A 392 -9.94 7.66 -4.11
N TYR A 393 -10.74 7.84 -3.06
CA TYR A 393 -12.15 7.48 -3.08
C TYR A 393 -12.99 8.77 -3.21
N PRO A 394 -13.81 8.92 -4.27
CA PRO A 394 -14.71 10.04 -4.46
C PRO A 394 -15.54 10.38 -3.23
N ALA A 395 -16.09 9.36 -2.55
CA ALA A 395 -16.93 9.56 -1.37
C ALA A 395 -16.22 10.36 -0.25
N GLN A 396 -14.91 10.14 -0.06
CA GLN A 396 -14.13 10.88 0.93
C GLN A 396 -14.01 12.37 0.56
N ILE A 397 -13.81 12.65 -0.73
CA ILE A 397 -13.71 14.03 -1.23
C ILE A 397 -15.09 14.69 -1.22
N GLU A 398 -16.13 13.96 -1.61
CA GLU A 398 -17.54 14.39 -1.56
C GLU A 398 -17.95 14.76 -0.13
N GLU A 399 -17.58 13.96 0.88
CA GLU A 399 -17.86 14.27 2.30
C GLU A 399 -17.17 15.58 2.74
N VAL A 400 -15.91 15.79 2.35
CA VAL A 400 -15.22 17.06 2.60
C VAL A 400 -15.93 18.20 1.89
N LEU A 401 -16.22 18.09 0.59
CA LEU A 401 -16.91 19.13 -0.19
C LEU A 401 -18.27 19.49 0.42
N LEU A 402 -19.06 18.50 0.84
CA LEU A 402 -20.36 18.68 1.48
C LEU A 402 -20.27 19.35 2.86
N SER A 403 -19.10 19.33 3.50
CA SER A 403 -18.87 20.07 4.75
C SER A 403 -18.66 21.58 4.54
N HIS A 404 -18.46 22.02 3.29
CA HIS A 404 -18.36 23.44 2.96
C HIS A 404 -19.75 24.11 2.98
N PRO A 405 -19.96 25.23 3.70
CA PRO A 405 -21.28 25.83 3.88
C PRO A 405 -22.01 26.23 2.58
N MET A 406 -21.25 26.53 1.52
CA MET A 406 -21.77 26.97 0.22
C MET A 406 -21.93 25.83 -0.82
N VAL A 407 -21.74 24.57 -0.40
CA VAL A 407 -21.94 23.38 -1.24
C VAL A 407 -23.24 22.67 -0.83
N ALA A 408 -24.16 22.49 -1.76
CA ALA A 408 -25.41 21.76 -1.56
C ALA A 408 -25.27 20.26 -1.88
N GLU A 409 -24.60 19.96 -3.00
CA GLU A 409 -24.35 18.59 -3.46
C GLU A 409 -22.94 18.51 -4.05
N ALA A 410 -22.31 17.34 -3.93
CA ALA A 410 -21.01 17.06 -4.52
C ALA A 410 -20.98 15.66 -5.15
N GLY A 411 -20.33 15.55 -6.31
CA GLY A 411 -19.98 14.30 -6.95
C GLY A 411 -18.54 14.36 -7.46
N VAL A 412 -17.77 13.29 -7.28
CA VAL A 412 -16.37 13.24 -7.70
C VAL A 412 -16.12 12.05 -8.62
N VAL A 413 -15.32 12.27 -9.67
CA VAL A 413 -14.92 11.23 -10.63
C VAL A 413 -13.45 11.37 -10.99
N GLY A 414 -12.87 10.30 -11.55
CA GLY A 414 -11.54 10.34 -12.13
C GLY A 414 -11.57 10.98 -13.51
N MET A 415 -10.68 11.93 -13.73
CA MET A 415 -10.35 12.53 -15.03
C MET A 415 -8.99 11.97 -15.48
N THR A 416 -8.87 11.64 -16.76
CA THR A 416 -7.62 11.14 -17.35
C THR A 416 -6.51 12.19 -17.20
N ASP A 417 -5.32 11.74 -16.82
CA ASP A 417 -4.14 12.59 -16.66
C ASP A 417 -2.90 11.86 -17.20
N ASP A 418 -2.20 12.49 -18.15
CA ASP A 418 -1.05 11.89 -18.83
C ASP A 418 0.09 11.51 -17.88
N LYS A 419 0.21 12.20 -16.74
CA LYS A 419 1.30 12.01 -15.78
C LYS A 419 0.94 11.00 -14.69
N TRP A 420 -0.29 11.01 -14.22
CA TRP A 420 -0.73 10.27 -13.03
C TRP A 420 -1.68 9.12 -13.34
N GLY A 421 -2.11 8.96 -14.59
CA GLY A 421 -3.14 8.02 -15.02
C GLY A 421 -4.52 8.63 -14.83
N GLN A 422 -4.91 8.87 -13.58
CA GLN A 422 -6.14 9.59 -13.24
C GLN A 422 -5.92 10.60 -12.12
N VAL A 423 -6.73 11.66 -12.10
CA VAL A 423 -6.80 12.67 -11.04
C VAL A 423 -8.27 13.00 -10.71
N PRO A 424 -8.60 13.39 -9.47
CA PRO A 424 -9.98 13.70 -9.10
C PRO A 424 -10.49 14.99 -9.77
N ALA A 425 -11.73 14.98 -10.24
CA ALA A 425 -12.50 16.15 -10.66
C ALA A 425 -13.81 16.21 -9.87
N ALA A 426 -14.12 17.39 -9.34
CA ALA A 426 -15.32 17.62 -8.53
C ALA A 426 -16.42 18.29 -9.34
N PHE A 427 -17.66 17.87 -9.11
CA PHE A 427 -18.87 18.45 -9.67
C PHE A 427 -19.78 18.87 -8.51
N ILE A 428 -20.16 20.15 -8.49
CA ILE A 428 -20.73 20.81 -7.31
C ILE A 428 -22.02 21.53 -7.68
N VAL A 429 -23.05 21.32 -6.87
CA VAL A 429 -24.24 22.17 -6.83
C VAL A 429 -24.06 23.16 -5.70
N LYS A 430 -24.14 24.46 -6.01
CA LYS A 430 -23.90 25.54 -5.05
C LYS A 430 -25.15 25.81 -4.21
N SER A 431 -24.97 25.99 -2.90
CA SER A 431 -25.99 26.58 -1.99
C SER A 431 -25.79 28.09 -1.78
N GLY A 432 -24.68 28.66 -2.26
CA GLY A 432 -24.38 30.08 -2.20
C GLY A 432 -23.25 30.52 -3.14
N ALA A 433 -22.76 31.75 -2.99
CA ALA A 433 -21.66 32.26 -3.82
C ALA A 433 -20.33 31.64 -3.36
N VAL A 434 -19.70 30.87 -4.25
CA VAL A 434 -18.37 30.28 -4.05
C VAL A 434 -17.69 30.11 -5.41
N THR A 435 -16.37 30.33 -5.46
CA THR A 435 -15.53 30.14 -6.65
C THR A 435 -14.86 28.76 -6.66
N GLU A 436 -14.34 28.35 -7.81
CA GLU A 436 -13.53 27.12 -7.91
C GLU A 436 -12.29 27.21 -6.99
N GLU A 437 -11.61 28.36 -6.98
CA GLU A 437 -10.42 28.59 -6.15
C GLU A 437 -10.71 28.42 -4.65
N GLU A 438 -11.84 28.94 -4.17
CA GLU A 438 -12.26 28.80 -2.77
C GLU A 438 -12.55 27.33 -2.40
N ILE A 439 -13.20 26.58 -3.29
CA ILE A 439 -13.45 25.15 -3.09
C ILE A 439 -12.14 24.36 -3.04
N LEU A 440 -11.23 24.61 -3.99
CA LEU A 440 -9.97 23.90 -4.06
C LEU A 440 -9.12 24.21 -2.83
N HIS A 441 -9.08 25.46 -2.39
CA HIS A 441 -8.38 25.86 -1.17
C HIS A 441 -8.96 25.17 0.07
N PHE A 442 -10.29 25.12 0.22
CA PHE A 442 -10.93 24.41 1.32
C PHE A 442 -10.60 22.90 1.32
N CYS A 443 -10.51 22.29 0.14
CA CYS A 443 -10.07 20.90 0.00
C CYS A 443 -8.60 20.73 0.41
N GLU A 444 -7.71 21.64 0.04
CA GLU A 444 -6.29 21.60 0.40
C GLU A 444 -6.06 21.61 1.92
N GLU A 445 -6.90 22.29 2.68
CA GLU A 445 -6.79 22.32 4.15
C GLU A 445 -7.16 20.97 4.80
N LYS A 446 -8.04 20.20 4.15
CA LYS A 446 -8.68 19.01 4.74
C LYS A 446 -8.22 17.68 4.14
N LEU A 447 -7.73 17.69 2.92
CA LEU A 447 -7.36 16.50 2.17
C LEU A 447 -5.86 16.48 1.85
N ALA A 448 -5.29 15.29 1.82
CA ALA A 448 -4.00 15.04 1.19
C ALA A 448 -3.93 15.67 -0.22
N LYS A 449 -2.78 16.26 -0.58
CA LYS A 449 -2.59 16.97 -1.85
C LYS A 449 -2.99 16.17 -3.10
N TYR A 450 -2.80 14.85 -3.09
CA TYR A 450 -3.16 13.98 -4.23
C TYR A 450 -4.67 13.71 -4.33
N LYS A 451 -5.45 13.94 -3.25
CA LYS A 451 -6.91 13.81 -3.20
C LYS A 451 -7.63 15.11 -3.56
N VAL A 452 -6.96 16.26 -3.50
CA VAL A 452 -7.54 17.55 -3.87
C VAL A 452 -7.95 17.50 -5.35
N PRO A 453 -9.22 17.82 -5.69
CA PRO A 453 -9.66 17.88 -7.08
C PRO A 453 -8.74 18.77 -7.93
N LYS A 454 -8.41 18.33 -9.15
CA LYS A 454 -7.69 19.17 -10.12
C LYS A 454 -8.57 20.22 -10.78
N LYS A 455 -9.88 20.03 -10.67
CA LYS A 455 -10.91 20.88 -11.26
C LYS A 455 -12.17 20.79 -10.41
N ALA A 456 -12.86 21.91 -10.21
CA ALA A 456 -14.18 21.96 -9.60
C ALA A 456 -15.19 22.61 -10.57
N CYS A 457 -16.07 21.78 -11.13
CA CYS A 457 -17.11 22.19 -12.07
C CYS A 457 -18.41 22.46 -11.33
N PHE A 458 -19.10 23.55 -11.67
CA PHE A 458 -20.40 23.87 -11.09
C PHE A 458 -21.54 23.43 -12.02
N LEU A 459 -22.49 22.67 -11.48
CA LEU A 459 -23.69 22.21 -12.17
C LEU A 459 -24.94 22.78 -11.49
N GLU A 460 -26.04 22.87 -12.24
CA GLU A 460 -27.35 23.20 -11.66
C GLU A 460 -27.90 22.02 -10.84
N GLU A 461 -27.69 20.79 -11.31
CA GLU A 461 -28.06 19.55 -10.61
C GLU A 461 -27.06 18.43 -10.92
N LEU A 462 -26.93 17.46 -10.01
CA LEU A 462 -26.13 16.26 -10.25
C LEU A 462 -26.97 15.16 -10.94
N PRO A 463 -26.39 14.40 -11.87
CA PRO A 463 -27.09 13.31 -12.55
C PRO A 463 -27.42 12.21 -11.54
N ARG A 464 -28.69 11.80 -11.47
CA ARG A 464 -29.18 10.80 -10.52
C ARG A 464 -30.08 9.78 -11.21
N ASN A 465 -30.06 8.54 -10.72
CA ASN A 465 -30.99 7.50 -11.18
C ASN A 465 -32.38 7.68 -10.56
N ALA A 466 -33.34 6.83 -10.96
CA ALA A 466 -34.70 6.83 -10.43
C ALA A 466 -34.79 6.65 -8.90
N SER A 467 -33.74 6.11 -8.27
CA SER A 467 -33.60 5.95 -6.82
C SER A 467 -32.83 7.10 -6.16
N LYS A 468 -32.63 8.22 -6.86
CA LYS A 468 -31.85 9.40 -6.42
C LYS A 468 -30.36 9.14 -6.16
N LYS A 469 -29.80 8.00 -6.56
CA LYS A 469 -28.36 7.71 -6.43
C LYS A 469 -27.57 8.45 -7.52
N LEU A 470 -26.45 9.06 -7.15
CA LEU A 470 -25.53 9.74 -8.07
C LEU A 470 -25.08 8.81 -9.21
N LEU A 471 -25.20 9.27 -10.45
CA LEU A 471 -24.76 8.57 -11.66
C LEU A 471 -23.38 9.07 -12.09
N ARG A 472 -22.33 8.57 -11.42
CA ARG A 472 -20.93 8.96 -11.70
C ARG A 472 -20.50 8.74 -13.15
N ARG A 473 -21.08 7.79 -13.87
CA ARG A 473 -20.79 7.58 -15.31
C ARG A 473 -21.11 8.81 -16.17
N GLU A 474 -22.17 9.55 -15.82
CA GLU A 474 -22.59 10.75 -16.57
C GLU A 474 -21.67 11.91 -16.23
N LEU A 475 -21.19 12.01 -14.99
CA LEU A 475 -20.13 12.94 -14.61
C LEU A 475 -18.80 12.64 -15.33
N ARG A 476 -18.45 11.37 -15.55
CA ARG A 476 -17.25 10.99 -16.33
C ARG A 476 -17.36 11.47 -17.78
N GLN A 477 -18.51 11.28 -18.43
CA GLN A 477 -18.72 11.79 -19.79
C GLN A 477 -18.57 13.32 -19.85
N LEU A 478 -19.15 14.05 -18.90
CA LEU A 478 -18.99 15.50 -18.83
C LEU A 478 -17.53 15.93 -18.69
N VAL A 479 -16.71 15.18 -17.93
CA VAL A 479 -15.28 15.52 -17.79
C VAL A 479 -14.46 15.17 -19.03
N GLU A 480 -14.86 14.16 -19.80
CA GLU A 480 -14.22 13.76 -21.07
C GLU A 480 -14.55 14.71 -22.22
N GLU A 481 -15.69 15.40 -22.15
CA GLU A 481 -16.14 16.40 -23.14
C GLU A 481 -15.56 17.82 -22.91
N MET A 482 -14.95 18.06 -21.75
CA MET A 482 -14.30 19.34 -21.37
C MET A 482 -12.83 19.39 -21.79
#